data_AF-A0A0D2GIG1-F1
#
_entry.id   AF-A0A0D2GIG1-F1
#
_cell.length_a   1.000
_cell.length_b   1.000
_cell.length_c   1.000
_cell.angle_alpha   90.00
_cell.angle_beta   90.00
_cell.angle_gamma   90.00
#
_symmetry.space_group_name_H-M   'P 1'
#
loop_
_entity.id
_entity.type
_entity.pdbx_description
1 polymer ?
#
loop_
_entity_poly.entity_id
_entity_poly.type
_entity_poly.pdbx_seq_one_letter_code
_entity_poly.pdbx_strand_id
1 'polypeptide(L)'
;MKMPGFTKRLLNNLAPTGKEYVKWDTESSGLSGRIRPTDRKVFFRECRTLEVRQIKLFTWSYCRLPINLGHKEARSYLAKRDKGEDVTTTRSKARKAPTTKKLAERHFKKHVIPPKKPFSVSRDYRSRERLIVPVFASYKIKVFAQFRGVSPKSFRRIA
;
A
#
# COMPACT_ATOMS: atom_id res chain seq x y z
N MET A 1 18.16 -16.67 -29.89
CA MET A 1 18.53 -15.24 -29.82
C MET A 1 17.86 -14.63 -28.58
N LYS A 2 18.61 -14.29 -27.52
CA LYS A 2 18.03 -13.76 -26.27
C LYS A 2 17.66 -12.29 -26.50
N MET A 3 16.37 -11.95 -26.46
CA MET A 3 15.93 -10.57 -26.62
C MET A 3 16.55 -9.71 -25.49
N PRO A 4 17.17 -8.56 -25.80
CA PRO A 4 17.79 -7.72 -24.78
C PRO A 4 16.75 -7.10 -23.85
N GLY A 5 17.07 -7.03 -22.57
CA GLY A 5 16.23 -6.41 -21.54
C GLY A 5 16.08 -4.90 -21.74
N PHE A 6 15.28 -4.26 -20.89
CA PHE A 6 15.05 -2.83 -20.98
C PHE A 6 16.34 -2.02 -20.77
N THR A 7 16.81 -1.37 -21.83
CA THR A 7 17.89 -0.39 -21.76
C THR A 7 17.35 1.03 -21.95
N LYS A 8 18.08 2.03 -21.43
CA LYS A 8 17.74 3.45 -21.63
C LYS A 8 17.51 3.78 -23.11
N ARG A 9 18.33 3.22 -24.00
CA ARG A 9 18.22 3.39 -25.46
C ARG A 9 16.93 2.78 -26.01
N LEU A 10 16.60 1.53 -25.65
CA LEU A 10 15.34 0.90 -26.05
C LEU A 10 14.13 1.70 -25.58
N LEU A 11 14.17 2.22 -24.35
CA LEU A 11 13.07 2.98 -23.77
C LEU A 11 12.88 4.35 -24.41
N ASN A 12 13.97 5.02 -24.78
CA ASN A 12 13.89 6.27 -25.53
C ASN A 12 13.27 6.06 -26.91
N ASN A 13 13.62 4.95 -27.58
CA ASN A 13 13.12 4.64 -28.92
C ASN A 13 11.67 4.12 -28.95
N LEU A 14 11.05 3.85 -27.80
CA LEU A 14 9.64 3.47 -27.74
C LEU A 14 8.77 4.70 -28.00
N ALA A 15 8.17 4.77 -29.19
CA ALA A 15 7.21 5.80 -29.54
C ALA A 15 5.81 5.49 -28.96
N PRO A 16 5.04 6.50 -28.55
CA PRO A 16 3.64 6.32 -28.21
C PRO A 16 2.87 5.92 -29.46
N THR A 17 2.05 4.89 -29.32
CA THR A 17 1.05 4.53 -30.34
C THR A 17 -0.28 5.14 -29.93
N GLY A 18 -1.24 5.29 -30.84
CA GLY A 18 -2.58 5.84 -30.52
C GLY A 18 -3.37 5.05 -29.46
N LYS A 19 -2.85 3.91 -28.99
CA LYS A 19 -3.40 3.08 -27.92
C LYS A 19 -2.32 2.78 -26.88
N GLU A 20 -2.74 2.60 -25.62
CA GLU A 20 -1.85 2.18 -24.53
C GLU A 20 -1.37 0.74 -24.77
N TYR A 21 -0.07 0.51 -24.71
CA TYR A 21 0.51 -0.83 -24.82
C TYR A 21 1.51 -1.12 -23.70
N VAL A 22 1.68 -2.41 -23.41
CA VAL A 22 2.57 -2.93 -22.36
C VAL A 22 3.68 -3.74 -23.01
N LYS A 23 4.93 -3.39 -22.73
CA LYS A 23 6.11 -4.15 -23.11
C LYS A 23 6.67 -4.84 -21.87
N TRP A 24 7.08 -6.09 -22.02
CA TRP A 24 7.67 -6.88 -20.96
C TRP A 24 9.19 -6.85 -21.05
N ASP A 25 9.83 -6.78 -19.90
CA ASP A 25 11.27 -6.95 -19.79
C ASP A 25 11.63 -8.44 -19.83
N THR A 26 12.77 -8.74 -20.46
CA THR A 26 13.33 -10.09 -20.51
C THR A 26 14.45 -10.30 -19.48
N GLU A 27 15.04 -9.24 -18.94
CA GLU A 27 16.11 -9.34 -17.95
C GLU A 27 15.57 -9.57 -16.52
N SER A 28 14.50 -8.87 -16.15
CA SER A 28 13.88 -8.97 -14.82
C SER A 28 12.45 -9.49 -14.92
N SER A 29 12.22 -10.72 -14.46
CA SER A 29 10.91 -11.36 -14.48
C SER A 29 9.84 -10.52 -13.76
N GLY A 30 8.79 -10.18 -14.51
CA GLY A 30 7.64 -9.42 -14.04
C GLY A 30 7.79 -7.90 -14.14
N LEU A 31 8.91 -7.38 -14.66
CA LEU A 31 9.06 -5.96 -14.97
C LEU A 31 8.37 -5.63 -16.31
N SER A 32 7.53 -4.60 -16.32
CA SER A 32 6.79 -4.17 -17.50
C SER A 32 6.85 -2.65 -17.64
N GLY A 33 6.97 -2.18 -18.88
CA GLY A 33 6.80 -0.77 -19.26
C GLY A 33 5.47 -0.57 -19.96
N ARG A 34 4.63 0.32 -19.43
CA ARG A 34 3.41 0.80 -20.08
C ARG A 34 3.67 2.15 -20.71
N ILE A 35 3.36 2.25 -21.99
CA ILE A 35 3.47 3.48 -22.76
C ILE A 35 2.06 3.98 -23.00
N ARG A 36 1.76 5.18 -22.51
CA ARG A 36 0.48 5.84 -22.77
C ARG A 36 0.55 6.62 -24.09
N PRO A 37 -0.59 6.89 -24.75
CA PRO A 37 -0.62 7.71 -25.98
C PRO A 37 -0.05 9.12 -25.77
N THR A 38 -0.08 9.64 -24.54
CA THR A 38 0.50 10.94 -24.15
C THR A 38 2.03 10.89 -23.93
N ASP A 39 2.72 9.89 -24.48
CA ASP A 39 4.14 9.56 -24.25
C ASP A 39 4.56 9.36 -22.78
N ARG A 40 3.59 9.18 -21.88
CA ARG A 40 3.90 8.91 -20.47
C ARG A 40 4.28 7.44 -20.32
N LYS A 41 5.56 7.21 -20.05
CA LYS A 41 6.14 5.88 -19.80
C LYS A 41 6.08 5.58 -18.30
N VAL A 42 5.24 4.62 -17.95
CA VAL A 42 5.05 4.15 -16.58
C VAL A 42 5.47 2.70 -16.51
N PHE A 43 6.46 2.41 -15.70
CA PHE A 43 6.87 1.06 -15.43
C PHE A 43 6.20 0.54 -14.19
N PHE A 44 5.93 -0.74 -14.20
CA PHE A 44 5.38 -1.43 -13.06
C PHE A 44 5.88 -2.86 -13.02
N ARG A 45 5.84 -3.43 -11.83
CA ARG A 45 6.05 -4.87 -11.65
C ARG A 45 4.71 -5.53 -11.41
N GLU A 46 4.38 -6.52 -12.24
CA GLU A 46 3.27 -7.41 -11.96
C GLU A 46 3.74 -8.55 -11.06
N CYS A 47 2.94 -8.84 -10.04
CA CYS A 47 3.15 -9.99 -9.18
C CYS A 47 1.94 -10.90 -9.23
N ARG A 48 2.22 -12.20 -9.31
CA ARG A 48 1.26 -13.28 -9.09
C ARG A 48 1.48 -13.80 -7.68
N THR A 49 0.48 -13.64 -6.82
CA THR A 49 0.41 -14.26 -5.50
C THR A 49 -0.49 -15.48 -5.59
N LEU A 50 -0.22 -16.51 -4.76
CA LEU A 50 -0.96 -17.78 -4.76
C LEU A 50 -2.48 -17.60 -4.62
N GLU A 51 -2.94 -16.52 -3.99
CA GLU A 51 -4.37 -16.26 -3.70
C GLU A 51 -5.06 -15.26 -4.64
N VAL A 52 -4.34 -14.47 -5.46
CA VAL A 52 -4.95 -13.33 -6.18
C VAL A 52 -4.46 -13.20 -7.63
N ARG A 53 -5.40 -12.83 -8.53
CA ARG A 53 -5.15 -12.34 -9.89
C ARG A 53 -4.09 -11.23 -9.90
N GLN A 54 -3.31 -11.14 -10.98
CA GLN A 54 -2.18 -10.23 -11.18
C GLN A 54 -2.38 -8.84 -10.52
N ILE A 55 -1.52 -8.51 -9.55
CA ILE A 55 -1.52 -7.21 -8.88
C ILE A 55 -0.30 -6.42 -9.34
N LYS A 56 -0.54 -5.16 -9.73
CA LYS A 56 0.52 -4.18 -10.00
C LYS A 56 1.04 -3.63 -8.67
N LEU A 57 2.28 -3.96 -8.31
CA LEU A 57 2.83 -3.64 -6.99
C LEU A 57 3.57 -2.31 -6.95
N PHE A 58 4.36 -2.03 -7.97
CA PHE A 58 5.22 -0.86 -8.01
C PHE A 58 4.91 -0.08 -9.27
N THR A 59 4.93 1.24 -9.21
CA THR A 59 4.58 2.09 -10.36
C THR A 59 5.53 3.28 -10.35
N TRP A 60 6.40 3.37 -11.35
CA TRP A 60 7.34 4.47 -11.52
C TRP A 60 7.21 5.11 -12.88
N SER A 61 7.45 6.41 -12.95
CA SER A 61 7.51 7.13 -14.21
C SER A 61 8.96 7.19 -14.70
N TYR A 62 9.20 6.92 -15.98
CA TYR A 62 10.54 6.91 -16.58
C TYR A 62 11.32 8.22 -16.35
N CYS A 63 10.61 9.34 -16.31
CA CYS A 63 11.21 10.66 -16.12
C CYS A 63 11.80 10.85 -14.71
N ARG A 64 11.32 10.10 -13.72
CA ARG A 64 11.70 10.28 -12.30
C ARG A 64 12.75 9.29 -11.80
N LEU A 65 12.82 8.09 -12.38
CA LEU A 65 13.71 7.02 -11.89
C LEU A 65 14.45 6.35 -13.05
N PRO A 66 15.79 6.15 -12.93
CA PRO A 66 16.58 5.48 -13.94
C PRO A 66 16.22 3.99 -14.01
N ILE A 67 16.28 3.41 -15.22
CA ILE A 67 15.91 2.01 -15.46
C ILE A 67 16.70 1.02 -14.60
N ASN A 68 17.99 1.28 -14.36
CA ASN A 68 18.86 0.47 -13.49
C ASN A 68 18.30 0.31 -12.08
N LEU A 69 17.70 1.38 -11.54
CA LEU A 69 17.08 1.34 -10.23
C LEU A 69 15.80 0.52 -10.25
N GLY A 70 15.03 0.57 -11.35
CA GLY A 70 13.89 -0.32 -11.57
C GLY A 70 14.28 -1.81 -11.58
N HIS A 71 15.39 -2.18 -12.22
CA HIS A 71 15.92 -3.55 -12.16
C HIS A 71 16.35 -3.94 -10.74
N LYS A 72 17.06 -3.06 -10.03
CA LYS A 72 17.48 -3.28 -8.64
C LYS A 72 16.28 -3.50 -7.71
N GLU A 73 15.25 -2.68 -7.83
CA GLU A 73 14.02 -2.82 -7.06
C GLU A 73 13.28 -4.11 -7.43
N ALA A 74 13.14 -4.43 -8.72
CA ALA A 74 12.51 -5.66 -9.17
C ALA A 74 13.19 -6.92 -8.59
N ARG A 75 14.53 -6.94 -8.59
CA ARG A 75 15.33 -8.02 -7.97
C ARG A 75 15.16 -8.04 -6.45
N SER A 76 15.17 -6.89 -5.79
CA SER A 76 14.92 -6.81 -4.34
C SER A 76 13.55 -7.36 -3.96
N TYR A 77 12.53 -7.07 -4.77
CA TYR A 77 11.19 -7.61 -4.58
C TYR A 77 11.11 -9.13 -4.80
N LEU A 78 11.85 -9.69 -5.76
CA LEU A 78 11.99 -11.14 -5.92
C LEU A 78 12.62 -11.76 -4.68
N ALA A 79 13.75 -11.22 -4.22
CA ALA A 79 14.41 -11.71 -3.02
C ALA A 79 13.51 -11.67 -1.77
N LYS A 80 12.69 -10.62 -1.61
CA LYS A 80 11.71 -10.53 -0.51
C LYS A 80 10.61 -11.59 -0.61
N ARG A 81 10.13 -11.85 -1.83
CA ARG A 81 9.16 -12.92 -2.09
C ARG A 81 9.73 -14.29 -1.77
N ASP A 82 10.98 -14.56 -2.18
CA ASP A 82 11.64 -15.85 -1.92
C ASP A 82 11.88 -16.07 -0.43
N LYS A 83 12.09 -14.99 0.33
CA LYS A 83 12.12 -14.99 1.81
C LYS A 83 10.75 -15.18 2.47
N GLY A 84 9.66 -15.27 1.71
CA GLY A 84 8.29 -15.40 2.23
C GLY A 84 7.65 -14.09 2.69
N GLU A 85 8.32 -12.95 2.53
CA GLU A 85 7.77 -11.62 2.85
C GLU A 85 6.94 -11.10 1.67
N ASP A 86 5.71 -11.59 1.53
CA ASP A 86 4.83 -11.11 0.46
C ASP A 86 4.28 -9.70 0.75
N VAL A 87 4.79 -8.72 0.01
CA VAL A 87 4.36 -7.32 0.06
C VAL A 87 2.89 -7.15 -0.37
N THR A 88 2.37 -8.05 -1.21
CA THR A 88 0.95 -8.02 -1.62
C THR A 88 0.03 -8.34 -0.44
N THR A 89 0.34 -9.37 0.33
CA THR A 89 -0.46 -9.79 1.49
C THR A 89 -0.43 -8.69 2.55
N THR A 90 0.72 -8.05 2.75
CA THR A 90 0.87 -6.93 3.68
C THR A 90 0.02 -5.73 3.28
N ARG A 91 -0.05 -5.39 1.99
CA ARG A 91 -0.92 -4.32 1.47
C ARG A 91 -2.39 -4.70 1.52
N SER A 92 -2.74 -5.94 1.19
CA SER A 92 -4.12 -6.46 1.29
C SER A 92 -4.61 -6.44 2.74
N LYS A 93 -3.81 -6.94 3.68
CA LYS A 93 -4.06 -6.87 5.13
C LYS A 93 -4.24 -5.42 5.60
N ALA A 94 -3.42 -4.49 5.11
CA ALA A 94 -3.58 -3.06 5.42
C ALA A 94 -4.86 -2.45 4.82
N ARG A 95 -5.34 -2.93 3.67
CA ARG A 95 -6.63 -2.51 3.10
C ARG A 95 -7.80 -3.05 3.93
N LYS A 96 -7.74 -4.33 4.30
CA LYS A 96 -8.76 -5.04 5.10
C LYS A 96 -8.76 -4.63 6.59
N ALA A 97 -7.70 -3.98 7.07
CA ALA A 97 -7.64 -3.51 8.45
C ALA A 97 -8.82 -2.56 8.76
N PRO A 98 -9.57 -2.81 9.85
CA PRO A 98 -10.70 -1.97 10.22
C PRO A 98 -10.24 -0.57 10.64
N THR A 99 -11.15 0.38 10.50
CA THR A 99 -10.97 1.76 11.01
C THR A 99 -11.13 1.79 12.52
N THR A 100 -10.56 2.81 13.18
CA THR A 100 -10.70 3.02 14.62
C THR A 100 -12.17 3.13 15.04
N LYS A 101 -13.03 3.74 14.21
CA LYS A 101 -14.48 3.80 14.44
C LYS A 101 -15.10 2.41 14.53
N LYS A 102 -14.87 1.55 13.52
CA LYS A 102 -15.39 0.18 13.50
C LYS A 102 -14.85 -0.67 14.65
N LEU A 103 -13.58 -0.45 15.03
CA LEU A 103 -13.00 -1.10 16.19
C LEU A 103 -13.69 -0.68 17.48
N ALA A 104 -13.88 0.62 17.68
CA ALA A 104 -14.54 1.17 18.87
C ALA A 104 -15.98 0.64 18.98
N GLU A 105 -16.75 0.63 17.89
CA GLU A 105 -18.10 0.04 17.88
C GLU A 105 -18.10 -1.45 18.27
N ARG A 106 -17.17 -2.25 17.69
CA ARG A 106 -17.03 -3.67 18.03
C ARG A 106 -16.62 -3.87 19.49
N HIS A 107 -15.74 -3.04 20.02
CA HIS A 107 -15.28 -3.09 21.41
C HIS A 107 -16.43 -2.81 22.38
N PHE A 108 -17.24 -1.78 22.11
CA PHE A 108 -18.38 -1.46 22.96
C PHE A 108 -19.41 -2.59 23.01
N LYS A 109 -19.73 -3.19 21.86
CA LYS A 109 -20.66 -4.34 21.77
C LYS A 109 -20.16 -5.56 22.54
N LYS A 110 -18.86 -5.87 22.47
CA LYS A 110 -18.31 -7.12 23.03
C LYS A 110 -17.83 -7.00 24.47
N HIS A 111 -17.35 -5.83 24.90
CA HIS A 111 -16.58 -5.68 26.13
C HIS A 111 -17.08 -4.58 27.07
N VAL A 112 -17.84 -3.60 26.59
CA VAL A 112 -18.28 -2.47 27.44
C VAL A 112 -19.73 -2.66 27.90
N ILE A 113 -20.63 -3.02 26.98
CA ILE A 113 -22.06 -3.19 27.29
C ILE A 113 -22.33 -4.40 28.20
N PRO A 114 -21.75 -5.60 27.97
CA PRO A 114 -22.10 -6.78 28.77
C PRO A 114 -21.69 -6.71 30.25
N PRO A 115 -20.46 -6.25 30.62
CA PRO A 115 -20.00 -6.34 32.01
C PRO A 115 -20.19 -5.07 32.84
N LYS A 116 -20.54 -3.92 32.25
CA LYS A 116 -20.40 -2.62 32.91
C LYS A 116 -21.74 -1.99 33.29
N LYS A 117 -21.80 -1.37 34.47
CA LYS A 117 -22.97 -0.63 34.95
C LYS A 117 -23.39 0.46 33.93
N PRO A 118 -24.70 0.71 33.73
CA PRO A 118 -25.20 1.56 32.65
C PRO A 118 -24.64 3.00 32.66
N PHE A 119 -24.46 3.59 33.85
CA PHE A 119 -23.85 4.91 33.98
C PHE A 119 -22.38 4.96 33.55
N SER A 120 -21.64 3.88 33.78
CA SER A 120 -20.24 3.81 33.36
C SER A 120 -20.12 3.60 31.85
N VAL A 121 -21.05 2.83 31.26
CA VAL A 121 -21.17 2.68 29.80
C VAL A 121 -21.46 4.02 29.13
N SER A 122 -22.39 4.82 29.68
CA SER A 122 -22.74 6.13 29.10
C SER A 122 -21.57 7.11 29.16
N ARG A 123 -20.77 7.11 30.23
CA ARG A 123 -19.53 7.90 30.35
C ARG A 123 -18.49 7.51 29.31
N ASP A 124 -18.29 6.21 29.09
CA ASP A 124 -17.37 5.71 28.07
C ASP A 124 -17.85 6.09 26.66
N TYR A 125 -19.15 5.97 26.41
CA TYR A 125 -19.76 6.35 25.13
C TYR A 125 -19.52 7.84 24.84
N ARG A 126 -19.71 8.69 25.85
CA ARG A 126 -19.46 10.13 25.75
C ARG A 126 -17.99 10.43 25.45
N SER A 127 -17.07 9.72 26.10
CA SER A 127 -15.63 9.86 25.87
C SER A 127 -15.25 9.43 24.45
N ARG A 128 -15.86 8.34 23.95
CA ARG A 128 -15.67 7.87 22.57
C ARG A 128 -16.09 8.93 21.54
N GLU A 129 -17.29 9.46 21.66
CA GLU A 129 -17.84 10.44 20.71
C GLU A 129 -17.13 11.79 20.76
N ARG A 130 -16.64 12.21 21.93
CA ARG A 130 -15.99 13.52 22.08
C ARG A 130 -14.50 13.51 21.78
N LEU A 131 -13.79 12.42 22.10
CA LEU A 131 -12.32 12.39 22.07
C LEU A 131 -11.77 11.49 20.96
N ILE A 132 -12.37 10.31 20.77
CA ILE A 132 -11.76 9.27 19.91
C ILE A 132 -12.27 9.37 18.48
N VAL A 133 -13.60 9.46 18.30
CA VAL A 133 -14.22 9.46 16.96
C VAL A 133 -13.82 10.72 16.14
N PRO A 134 -13.88 11.95 16.68
CA PRO A 134 -13.58 13.14 15.89
C PRO A 134 -12.13 13.16 15.37
N VAL A 135 -11.20 12.68 16.18
CA VAL A 135 -9.76 12.72 15.88
C VAL A 135 -9.32 11.49 15.07
N PHE A 136 -9.84 10.30 15.40
CA PHE A 136 -9.24 9.05 14.92
C PHE A 136 -10.17 8.18 14.05
N ALA A 137 -11.41 8.60 13.76
CA ALA A 137 -12.40 7.76 13.06
C ALA A 137 -11.90 7.20 11.72
N SER A 138 -11.20 8.02 10.93
CA SER A 138 -10.73 7.67 9.58
C SER A 138 -9.41 6.88 9.58
N TYR A 139 -8.70 6.83 10.71
CA TYR A 139 -7.42 6.15 10.80
C TYR A 139 -7.60 4.64 10.88
N LYS A 140 -6.68 3.90 10.25
CA LYS A 140 -6.62 2.43 10.37
C LYS A 140 -5.72 2.04 11.53
N ILE A 141 -6.06 0.94 12.20
CA ILE A 141 -5.36 0.47 13.40
C ILE A 141 -3.85 0.26 13.17
N LYS A 142 -3.46 -0.17 11.96
CA LYS A 142 -2.06 -0.39 11.59
C LYS A 142 -1.19 0.86 11.79
N VAL A 143 -1.77 2.06 11.63
CA VAL A 143 -1.08 3.33 11.83
C VAL A 143 -0.63 3.48 13.29
N PHE A 144 -1.47 3.09 14.26
CA PHE A 144 -1.15 3.22 15.69
C PHE A 144 -0.08 2.25 16.19
N ALA A 145 0.09 1.08 15.55
CA ALA A 145 1.13 0.12 15.92
C ALA A 145 2.55 0.69 15.74
N GLN A 146 2.73 1.68 14.87
CA GLN A 146 4.01 2.36 14.65
C GLN A 146 4.33 3.43 15.70
N PHE A 147 3.36 3.86 16.53
CA PHE A 147 3.53 4.92 17.53
C PHE A 147 3.87 4.40 18.93
N ARG A 148 4.25 3.13 19.10
CA ARG A 148 4.71 2.58 20.39
C ARG A 148 6.04 3.26 20.78
N GLY A 149 5.95 4.41 21.45
CA GLY A 149 7.10 5.22 21.88
C GLY A 149 6.88 6.73 21.82
N VAL A 150 5.78 7.23 21.23
CA VAL A 150 5.53 8.67 21.17
C VAL A 150 4.72 9.12 22.39
N SER A 151 5.37 9.89 23.25
CA SER A 151 4.75 10.54 24.43
C SER A 151 3.52 11.37 23.99
N PRO A 152 2.40 11.33 24.74
CA PRO A 152 1.16 12.05 24.40
C PRO A 152 1.30 13.56 24.22
N LYS A 153 2.43 14.15 24.64
CA LYS A 153 2.72 15.59 24.55
C LYS A 153 2.75 16.12 23.10
N SER A 154 2.90 15.26 22.09
CA SER A 154 2.92 15.67 20.67
C SER A 154 1.56 15.89 20.02
N PHE A 155 0.45 15.51 20.67
CA PHE A 155 -0.91 15.65 20.10
C PHE A 155 -1.57 17.01 20.38
N ARG A 156 -0.89 17.93 21.10
CA ARG A 156 -1.34 19.32 21.27
C ARG A 156 -1.08 20.14 20.00
N ARG A 157 -1.80 19.88 18.91
CA ARG A 157 -1.96 20.82 17.77
C ARG A 157 -2.93 20.29 16.72
N ILE A 158 -4.21 20.14 17.06
CA ILE A 158 -5.30 20.33 16.10
C ILE A 158 -6.43 20.94 16.92
N ALA A 159 -6.52 22.27 16.87
CA ALA A 159 -7.69 23.03 17.31
C ALA A 159 -8.74 22.98 16.21
#